data_AF-A0A518HRC1-F1
#
_entry.id   AF-A0A518HRC1-F1
#
_cell.length_a   1.000
_cell.length_b   1.000
_cell.length_c   1.000
_cell.angle_alpha   90.00
_cell.angle_beta   90.00
_cell.angle_gamma   90.00
#
_symmetry.space_group_name_H-M   'P 1'
#
loop_
_entity.id
_entity.type
_entity.pdbx_description
1 polymer ?
#
loop_
_entity_poly.entity_id
_entity_poly.type
_entity_poly.pdbx_seq_one_letter_code
_entity_poly.pdbx_strand_id
1 'polypeptide(L)'
;MRRRRRFKVSFISLSGSREMTWMQNDQQRLGTGADAQTRGVLKHRLFQFKRKKGQFPMDADQKEPEEALKEAALIRVTNSLSDITRRQRKALLSTSTVGCVVGWTGAVPKKIAPLGIDFPADDQAGFLYCLLGVIAYFAVGFAVYAWSDFTRWRIGIMAAELPVAISGVVDQFFPVKRSKIEERPEYDGSDYQIVDATIDELKNEVRRQFENSSRIAIATFIVDYVVPVLVAIAGFGFLICQIAKLGAEV
;
A
#
# COMPACT_ATOMS: atom_id res chain seq x y z
N MET A 1 35.78 -6.00 19.70
CA MET A 1 35.28 -4.65 19.32
C MET A 1 34.30 -4.77 18.15
N ARG A 2 32.98 -4.65 18.38
CA ARG A 2 31.94 -4.66 17.33
C ARG A 2 31.43 -3.23 17.10
N ARG A 3 31.80 -2.60 15.98
CA ARG A 3 31.31 -1.27 15.58
C ARG A 3 29.85 -1.38 15.10
N ARG A 4 28.90 -0.89 15.90
CA ARG A 4 27.51 -0.67 15.45
C ARG A 4 27.48 0.56 14.52
N ARG A 5 27.22 0.35 13.23
CA ARG A 5 26.93 1.44 12.29
C ARG A 5 25.50 1.92 12.56
N ARG A 6 25.36 3.18 13.02
CA ARG A 6 24.06 3.87 13.08
C ARG A 6 23.68 4.31 11.68
N PHE A 7 22.60 3.74 11.13
CA PHE A 7 21.95 4.28 9.94
C PHE A 7 21.16 5.53 10.35
N LYS A 8 21.56 6.69 9.82
CA LYS A 8 20.75 7.92 9.84
C LYS A 8 19.73 7.78 8.72
N VAL A 9 18.46 7.60 9.07
CA VAL A 9 17.34 7.69 8.12
C VAL A 9 16.92 9.16 8.08
N SER A 10 17.27 9.85 7.00
CA SER A 10 16.80 11.21 6.73
C SER A 10 15.37 11.12 6.18
N PHE A 11 14.38 11.50 7.00
CA PHE A 11 13.01 11.68 6.55
C PHE A 11 12.95 12.92 5.64
N ILE A 12 12.80 12.69 4.33
CA ILE A 12 12.46 13.74 3.37
C ILE A 12 10.93 13.88 3.39
N SER A 13 10.43 14.81 4.20
CA SER A 13 9.04 15.28 4.14
C SER A 13 8.89 16.22 2.95
N LEU A 14 8.57 15.66 1.77
CA LEU A 14 8.28 16.40 0.54
C LEU A 14 6.78 16.38 0.26
N SER A 15 6.01 17.23 0.95
CA SER A 15 4.65 17.60 0.50
C SER A 15 4.03 18.79 1.24
N GLY A 16 4.52 19.19 2.42
CA GLY A 16 3.93 20.32 3.18
C GLY A 16 4.72 21.63 3.14
N SER A 17 5.95 21.64 2.64
CA SER A 17 6.88 22.77 2.85
C SER A 17 6.71 23.92 1.86
N ARG A 18 6.09 23.70 0.69
CA ARG A 18 5.93 24.76 -0.32
C ARG A 18 4.86 25.79 0.03
N GLU A 19 3.82 25.44 0.79
CA GLU A 19 2.77 26.42 1.14
C GLU A 19 3.17 27.34 2.30
N MET A 20 3.99 26.87 3.24
CA MET A 20 4.48 27.72 4.34
C MET A 20 5.47 28.79 3.88
N THR A 21 6.25 28.56 2.81
CA THR A 21 7.23 29.54 2.32
C THR A 21 6.56 30.79 1.74
N TRP A 22 5.37 30.68 1.13
CA TRP A 22 4.62 31.83 0.62
C TRP A 22 4.05 32.69 1.75
N MET A 23 3.56 32.08 2.84
CA MET A 23 3.00 32.83 3.98
C MET A 23 4.06 33.63 4.75
N GLN A 24 5.28 33.12 4.86
CA GLN A 24 6.36 33.81 5.57
C GLN A 24 6.89 35.01 4.76
N ASN A 25 6.88 34.92 3.42
CA ASN A 25 7.29 35.99 2.52
C ASN A 25 6.23 37.11 2.44
N ASP A 26 4.93 36.78 2.49
CA ASP A 26 3.84 37.76 2.51
C ASP A 26 3.77 38.54 3.84
N GLN A 27 4.12 37.93 4.97
CA GLN A 27 4.24 38.68 6.23
C GLN A 27 5.41 39.66 6.25
N GLN A 28 6.54 39.32 5.63
CA GLN A 28 7.67 40.27 5.50
C GLN A 28 7.31 41.47 4.61
N ARG A 29 6.49 41.27 3.56
CA ARG A 29 6.01 42.36 2.68
C ARG A 29 5.03 43.33 3.33
N LEU A 30 4.39 42.96 4.43
CA LEU A 30 3.48 43.84 5.17
C LEU A 30 4.22 44.83 6.11
N GLY A 31 5.51 44.58 6.40
CA GLY A 31 6.31 45.39 7.33
C GLY A 31 6.97 46.62 6.71
N THR A 32 7.20 46.66 5.39
CA THR A 32 7.95 47.73 4.74
C THR A 32 7.18 48.34 3.55
N GLY A 33 6.56 49.50 3.78
CA GLY A 33 6.20 50.43 2.70
C GLY A 33 5.04 50.08 1.78
N ALA A 34 4.24 49.04 2.05
CA ALA A 34 3.05 48.76 1.25
C ALA A 34 2.02 49.91 1.35
N ASP A 35 1.68 50.49 0.20
CA ASP A 35 0.69 51.55 0.04
C ASP A 35 -0.70 51.14 0.58
N ALA A 36 -1.54 52.13 0.90
CA ALA A 36 -2.85 51.88 1.51
C ALA A 36 -3.76 50.99 0.62
N GLN A 37 -3.53 51.02 -0.70
CA GLN A 37 -4.30 50.27 -1.69
C GLN A 37 -3.96 48.77 -1.69
N THR A 38 -2.68 48.39 -1.59
CA THR A 38 -2.28 46.97 -1.49
C THR A 38 -2.64 46.33 -0.15
N ARG A 39 -2.65 47.10 0.95
CA ARG A 39 -3.10 46.61 2.27
C ARG A 39 -4.57 46.18 2.28
N GLY A 40 -5.42 46.84 1.49
CA GLY A 40 -6.84 46.48 1.36
C GLY A 40 -7.04 45.12 0.68
N VAL A 41 -6.32 44.86 -0.42
CA VAL A 41 -6.41 43.61 -1.19
C VAL A 41 -5.85 42.42 -0.41
N LEU A 42 -4.75 42.61 0.32
CA LEU A 42 -4.15 41.59 1.18
C LEU A 42 -5.03 41.26 2.39
N LYS A 43 -5.62 42.26 3.06
CA LYS A 43 -6.59 42.01 4.15
C LYS A 43 -7.81 41.26 3.65
N HIS A 44 -8.33 41.58 2.47
CA HIS A 44 -9.46 40.86 1.89
C HIS A 44 -9.10 39.39 1.55
N ARG A 45 -7.89 39.12 1.00
CA ARG A 45 -7.42 37.73 0.77
C ARG A 45 -7.18 36.96 2.07
N LEU A 46 -6.56 37.57 3.08
CA LEU A 46 -6.37 36.95 4.40
C LEU A 46 -7.70 36.67 5.09
N PHE A 47 -8.68 37.58 4.94
CA PHE A 47 -10.03 37.40 5.48
C PHE A 47 -10.80 36.28 4.75
N GLN A 48 -10.69 36.20 3.42
CA GLN A 48 -11.23 35.08 2.64
C GLN A 48 -10.56 33.74 3.00
N PHE A 49 -9.26 33.73 3.26
CA PHE A 49 -8.54 32.53 3.73
C PHE A 49 -8.95 32.13 5.14
N LYS A 50 -9.19 33.09 6.04
CA LYS A 50 -9.72 32.83 7.39
C LYS A 50 -11.17 32.35 7.36
N ARG A 51 -12.00 32.88 6.46
CA ARG A 51 -13.38 32.39 6.22
C ARG A 51 -13.38 30.97 5.66
N LYS A 52 -12.47 30.64 4.73
CA LYS A 52 -12.30 29.26 4.25
C LYS A 52 -11.69 28.30 5.29
N LYS A 53 -10.91 28.78 6.25
CA LYS A 53 -10.45 27.95 7.40
C LYS A 53 -11.52 27.77 8.49
N GLY A 54 -12.50 28.67 8.58
CA GLY A 54 -13.68 28.51 9.44
C GLY A 54 -14.84 27.75 8.78
N GLN A 55 -14.73 27.52 7.47
CA GLN A 55 -15.62 26.69 6.66
C GLN A 55 -14.78 25.54 6.11
N PHE A 56 -14.19 24.76 7.02
CA PHE A 56 -14.09 23.33 6.73
C PHE A 56 -15.49 22.90 6.34
N PRO A 57 -15.68 22.14 5.25
CA PRO A 57 -16.98 21.54 4.98
C PRO A 57 -17.35 20.70 6.21
N MET A 58 -18.15 21.27 7.12
CA MET A 58 -18.82 20.58 8.21
C MET A 58 -19.98 19.74 7.69
N ASP A 59 -20.13 19.67 6.37
CA ASP A 59 -21.03 18.78 5.65
C ASP A 59 -20.29 17.49 5.23
N ALA A 60 -19.04 17.29 5.65
CA ALA A 60 -18.46 15.95 5.71
C ALA A 60 -19.17 15.23 6.84
N ASP A 61 -20.35 14.70 6.50
CA ASP A 61 -21.06 13.61 7.14
C ASP A 61 -20.14 12.97 8.17
N GLN A 62 -20.33 13.39 9.43
CA GLN A 62 -19.47 13.02 10.54
C GLN A 62 -19.84 11.57 10.87
N LYS A 63 -19.51 10.66 9.95
CA LYS A 63 -19.56 9.22 10.15
C LYS A 63 -18.97 9.00 11.52
N GLU A 64 -19.76 8.38 12.39
CA GLU A 64 -19.34 8.16 13.75
C GLU A 64 -17.92 7.59 13.72
N PRO A 65 -17.04 8.00 14.64
CA PRO A 65 -15.65 7.53 14.66
C PRO A 65 -15.56 6.00 14.60
N GLU A 66 -16.59 5.28 15.06
CA GLU A 66 -16.76 3.85 14.86
C GLU A 66 -16.88 3.38 13.40
N GLU A 67 -17.65 4.07 12.55
CA GLU A 67 -17.78 3.70 11.15
C GLU A 67 -16.49 3.95 10.37
N ALA A 68 -15.78 5.04 10.66
CA ALA A 68 -14.46 5.30 10.07
C ALA A 68 -13.43 4.22 10.49
N LEU A 69 -13.49 3.75 11.74
CA LEU A 69 -12.68 2.64 12.22
C LEU A 69 -13.07 1.32 11.57
N LYS A 70 -14.37 1.02 11.44
CA LYS A 70 -14.88 -0.16 10.76
C LYS A 70 -14.47 -0.16 9.29
N GLU A 71 -14.57 0.97 8.60
CA GLU A 71 -14.17 1.12 7.19
C GLU A 71 -12.65 0.95 7.03
N ALA A 72 -11.84 1.54 7.92
CA ALA A 72 -10.39 1.33 7.93
C ALA A 72 -9.99 -0.13 8.25
N ALA A 73 -10.72 -0.80 9.16
CA ALA A 73 -10.54 -2.21 9.49
C ALA A 73 -10.94 -3.12 8.32
N LEU A 74 -12.05 -2.80 7.64
CA LEU A 74 -12.51 -3.52 6.47
C LEU A 74 -11.51 -3.39 5.31
N ILE A 75 -10.97 -2.19 5.07
CA ILE A 75 -9.92 -1.95 4.06
C ILE A 75 -8.66 -2.80 4.35
N ARG A 76 -8.35 -3.08 5.63
CA ARG A 76 -7.20 -3.93 6.02
C ARG A 76 -7.42 -5.43 5.78
N VAL A 77 -8.66 -5.90 5.91
CA VAL A 77 -8.98 -7.33 5.81
C VAL A 77 -9.30 -7.74 4.37
N THR A 78 -9.87 -6.84 3.57
CA THR A 78 -10.59 -7.28 2.36
C THR A 78 -9.74 -7.32 1.09
N ASN A 79 -8.55 -6.69 1.02
CA ASN A 79 -7.76 -6.79 -0.21
C ASN A 79 -6.26 -6.46 -0.05
N SER A 80 -5.39 -7.47 -0.11
CA SER A 80 -3.93 -7.28 -0.09
C SER A 80 -3.35 -6.90 -1.45
N LEU A 81 -4.02 -7.23 -2.56
CA LEU A 81 -3.55 -6.93 -3.91
C LEU A 81 -4.32 -5.78 -4.53
N SER A 82 -3.59 -4.81 -5.08
CA SER A 82 -4.16 -3.81 -5.96
C SER A 82 -4.69 -4.43 -7.26
N ASP A 83 -5.62 -3.73 -7.92
CA ASP A 83 -6.17 -4.16 -9.22
C ASP A 83 -5.09 -4.33 -10.28
N ILE A 84 -4.01 -3.54 -10.20
CA ILE A 84 -2.86 -3.63 -11.11
C ILE A 84 -2.15 -4.97 -10.90
N THR A 85 -1.83 -5.32 -9.65
CA THR A 85 -1.17 -6.59 -9.32
C THR A 85 -2.04 -7.79 -9.68
N ARG A 86 -3.36 -7.70 -9.50
CA ARG A 86 -4.31 -8.74 -9.94
C ARG A 86 -4.28 -8.97 -11.46
N ARG A 87 -4.24 -7.90 -12.25
CA ARG A 87 -4.12 -7.99 -13.71
C ARG A 87 -2.79 -8.63 -14.13
N GLN A 88 -1.69 -8.22 -13.50
CA GLN A 88 -0.36 -8.81 -13.74
C GLN A 88 -0.32 -10.29 -13.37
N ARG A 89 -0.92 -10.68 -12.25
CA ARG A 89 -1.06 -12.08 -11.84
C ARG A 89 -1.80 -12.92 -12.88
N LYS A 90 -2.95 -12.44 -13.36
CA LYS A 90 -3.74 -13.13 -14.38
C LYS A 90 -2.95 -13.28 -15.68
N ALA A 91 -2.28 -12.22 -16.11
CA ALA A 91 -1.41 -12.26 -17.29
C ALA A 91 -0.31 -13.30 -17.12
N LEU A 92 0.44 -13.27 -16.01
CA LEU A 92 1.50 -14.23 -15.70
C LEU A 92 0.99 -15.67 -15.66
N LEU A 93 -0.13 -15.94 -15.00
CA LEU A 93 -0.73 -17.28 -14.94
C LEU A 93 -1.14 -17.76 -16.34
N SER A 94 -1.78 -16.91 -17.14
CA SER A 94 -2.22 -17.28 -18.48
C SER A 94 -1.05 -17.58 -19.41
N THR A 95 -0.02 -16.73 -19.44
CA THR A 95 1.15 -16.91 -20.30
C THR A 95 2.01 -18.08 -19.84
N SER A 96 2.18 -18.26 -18.53
CA SER A 96 2.91 -19.41 -17.97
C SER A 96 2.17 -20.72 -18.24
N THR A 97 0.85 -20.74 -18.18
CA THR A 97 0.06 -21.94 -18.52
C THR A 97 0.24 -22.31 -19.99
N VAL A 98 0.23 -21.32 -20.90
CA VAL A 98 0.54 -21.54 -22.32
C VAL A 98 1.96 -22.09 -22.47
N GLY A 99 2.95 -21.51 -21.78
CA GLY A 99 4.32 -22.00 -21.75
C GLY A 99 4.45 -23.45 -21.27
N CYS A 100 3.77 -23.80 -20.18
CA CYS A 100 3.69 -25.17 -19.66
C CYS A 100 3.09 -26.13 -20.70
N VAL A 101 1.97 -25.76 -21.32
CA VAL A 101 1.30 -26.62 -22.33
C VAL A 101 2.20 -26.82 -23.53
N VAL A 102 2.81 -25.76 -24.07
CA VAL A 102 3.73 -25.86 -25.22
C VAL A 102 4.96 -26.70 -24.88
N GLY A 103 5.60 -26.44 -23.73
CA GLY A 103 6.79 -27.18 -23.32
C GLY A 103 6.52 -28.64 -22.92
N TRP A 104 5.35 -28.93 -22.36
CA TRP A 104 4.97 -30.29 -21.97
C TRP A 104 4.53 -31.14 -23.16
N THR A 105 3.69 -30.58 -24.04
CA THR A 105 3.20 -31.31 -25.23
C THR A 105 4.24 -31.41 -26.34
N GLY A 106 5.26 -30.54 -26.32
CA GLY A 106 6.17 -30.37 -27.44
C GLY A 106 5.48 -29.79 -28.69
N ALA A 107 4.24 -29.31 -28.56
CA ALA A 107 3.46 -28.75 -29.66
C ALA A 107 3.94 -27.34 -29.99
N VAL A 108 5.12 -27.25 -30.62
CA VAL A 108 5.58 -25.99 -31.22
C VAL A 108 4.84 -25.82 -32.56
N PRO A 109 4.05 -24.76 -32.74
CA PRO A 109 3.28 -24.57 -33.96
C PRO A 109 4.22 -24.39 -35.15
N LYS A 110 4.16 -25.32 -36.11
CA LYS A 110 4.91 -25.22 -37.37
C LYS A 110 4.37 -24.12 -38.29
N LYS A 111 3.09 -23.77 -38.13
CA LYS A 111 2.40 -22.74 -38.91
C LYS A 111 1.35 -22.05 -38.05
N ILE A 112 1.30 -20.73 -38.12
CA ILE A 112 0.17 -19.96 -37.58
C ILE A 112 -0.73 -19.61 -38.76
N ALA A 113 -1.69 -20.50 -39.05
CA ALA A 113 -2.57 -20.38 -40.21
C ALA A 113 -3.26 -19.01 -40.34
N PRO A 114 -3.75 -18.36 -39.26
CA PRO A 114 -4.38 -17.04 -39.36
C PRO A 114 -3.42 -15.91 -39.76
N LEU A 115 -2.11 -16.06 -39.52
CA LEU A 115 -1.10 -15.05 -39.85
C LEU A 115 -0.35 -15.37 -41.14
N GLY A 116 -0.54 -16.57 -41.71
CA GLY A 116 0.20 -17.02 -42.89
C GLY A 116 1.70 -17.21 -42.66
N ILE A 117 2.16 -17.26 -41.41
CA ILE A 117 3.57 -17.42 -41.04
C ILE A 117 3.88 -18.90 -40.87
N ASP A 118 4.83 -19.40 -41.67
CA ASP A 118 5.43 -20.72 -41.52
C ASP A 118 6.72 -20.60 -40.69
N PHE A 119 6.87 -21.44 -39.67
CA PHE A 119 8.04 -21.46 -38.79
C PHE A 119 8.95 -22.62 -39.22
N PRO A 120 10.04 -22.36 -39.97
CA PRO A 120 11.04 -23.38 -40.25
C PRO A 120 11.64 -23.91 -38.94
N ALA A 121 12.23 -25.11 -38.98
CA ALA A 121 12.77 -25.78 -37.79
C ALA A 121 13.74 -24.86 -37.01
N ASP A 122 14.54 -24.08 -37.73
CA ASP A 122 15.53 -23.16 -37.16
C ASP A 122 14.88 -22.01 -36.37
N ASP A 123 13.69 -21.55 -36.78
CA ASP A 123 13.00 -20.42 -36.16
C ASP A 123 12.12 -20.83 -34.96
N GLN A 124 11.85 -22.13 -34.79
CA GLN A 124 11.03 -22.65 -33.69
C GLN A 124 11.69 -22.39 -32.33
N ALA A 125 13.02 -22.50 -32.24
CA ALA A 125 13.76 -22.12 -31.05
C ALA A 125 13.59 -20.63 -30.73
N GLY A 126 13.61 -19.76 -31.75
CA GLY A 126 13.37 -18.32 -31.61
C GLY A 126 11.99 -18.01 -31.01
N PHE A 127 10.94 -18.72 -31.45
CA PHE A 127 9.61 -18.61 -30.86
C PHE A 127 9.59 -18.98 -29.38
N LEU A 128 10.24 -20.08 -28.98
CA LEU A 128 10.32 -20.50 -27.59
C LEU A 128 11.10 -19.50 -26.72
N TYR A 129 12.21 -18.95 -27.21
CA TYR A 129 12.94 -17.88 -26.52
C TYR A 129 12.11 -16.61 -26.36
N CYS A 130 11.32 -16.24 -27.37
CA CYS A 130 10.39 -15.12 -27.28
C CYS A 130 9.32 -15.36 -26.19
N LEU A 131 8.71 -16.54 -26.19
CA LEU A 131 7.73 -16.92 -25.16
C LEU A 131 8.35 -16.92 -23.76
N LEU A 132 9.58 -17.44 -23.62
CA LEU A 132 10.36 -17.40 -22.39
C LEU A 132 10.58 -15.95 -21.91
N GLY A 133 10.94 -15.05 -22.81
CA GLY A 133 11.12 -13.62 -22.54
C GLY A 133 9.82 -12.94 -22.08
N VAL A 134 8.68 -13.28 -22.68
CA VAL A 134 7.36 -12.76 -22.27
C VAL A 134 7.00 -13.22 -20.85
N ILE A 135 7.21 -14.50 -20.52
CA ILE A 135 6.99 -15.00 -19.15
C ILE A 135 7.95 -14.31 -18.18
N ALA A 136 9.23 -14.11 -18.55
CA ALA A 136 10.21 -13.38 -17.75
C ALA A 136 9.74 -11.96 -17.43
N TYR A 137 9.28 -11.24 -18.45
CA TYR A 137 8.79 -9.87 -18.33
C TYR A 137 7.61 -9.79 -17.35
N PHE A 138 6.60 -10.67 -17.50
CA PHE A 138 5.47 -10.69 -16.58
C PHE A 138 5.86 -11.14 -15.17
N ALA A 139 6.83 -12.04 -15.01
CA ALA A 139 7.31 -12.49 -13.71
C ALA A 139 8.00 -11.35 -12.95
N VAL A 140 8.87 -10.59 -13.62
CA VAL A 140 9.54 -9.42 -13.04
C VAL A 140 8.53 -8.32 -12.71
N GLY A 141 7.62 -8.01 -13.64
CA GLY A 141 6.56 -7.03 -13.41
C GLY A 141 5.71 -7.40 -12.20
N PHE A 142 5.25 -8.66 -12.13
CA PHE A 142 4.51 -9.18 -10.99
C PHE A 142 5.32 -9.04 -9.70
N ALA A 143 6.60 -9.41 -9.67
CA ALA A 143 7.44 -9.32 -8.48
C ALA A 143 7.56 -7.87 -7.95
N VAL A 144 7.76 -6.88 -8.84
CA VAL A 144 7.86 -5.46 -8.45
C VAL A 144 6.55 -4.94 -7.85
N TYR A 145 5.42 -5.19 -8.52
CA TYR A 145 4.11 -4.75 -8.02
C TYR A 145 3.69 -5.49 -6.75
N ALA A 146 3.91 -6.80 -6.71
CA ALA A 146 3.69 -7.62 -5.52
C ALA A 146 4.48 -7.11 -4.31
N TRP A 147 5.75 -6.75 -4.50
CA TRP A 147 6.59 -6.21 -3.44
C TRP A 147 6.11 -4.83 -2.96
N SER A 148 5.66 -3.97 -3.88
CA SER A 148 5.10 -2.66 -3.55
C SER A 148 3.83 -2.80 -2.70
N ASP A 149 2.90 -3.65 -3.11
CA ASP A 149 1.66 -3.91 -2.39
C ASP A 149 1.92 -4.56 -1.03
N PHE A 150 2.86 -5.51 -0.96
CA PHE A 150 3.28 -6.11 0.31
C PHE A 150 3.85 -5.07 1.28
N THR A 151 4.67 -4.14 0.79
CA THR A 151 5.24 -3.07 1.61
C THR A 151 4.16 -2.13 2.13
N ARG A 152 3.19 -1.75 1.28
CA ARG A 152 2.03 -0.93 1.68
C ARG A 152 1.20 -1.61 2.76
N TRP A 153 0.94 -2.90 2.60
CA TRP A 153 0.23 -3.69 3.58
C TRP A 153 0.98 -3.75 4.92
N ARG A 154 2.31 -3.98 4.89
CA ARG A 154 3.16 -3.98 6.11
C ARG A 154 3.16 -2.63 6.82
N ILE A 155 3.28 -1.52 6.08
CA ILE A 155 3.20 -0.17 6.65
C ILE A 155 1.82 0.08 7.25
N GLY A 156 0.75 -0.36 6.59
CA GLY A 156 -0.61 -0.25 7.10
C GLY A 156 -0.79 -0.99 8.44
N ILE A 157 -0.24 -2.20 8.57
CA ILE A 157 -0.23 -2.94 9.84
C ILE A 157 0.52 -2.17 10.93
N MET A 158 1.75 -1.73 10.66
CA MET A 158 2.54 -0.98 11.65
C MET A 158 1.88 0.35 12.06
N ALA A 159 1.25 1.04 11.11
CA ALA A 159 0.53 2.28 11.38
C ALA A 159 -0.74 2.07 12.22
N ALA A 160 -1.33 0.86 12.25
CA ALA A 160 -2.45 0.53 13.15
C ALA A 160 -2.01 0.39 14.60
N GLU A 161 -0.84 -0.19 14.80
CA GLU A 161 -0.30 -0.44 16.14
C GLU A 161 0.22 0.84 16.78
N LEU A 162 0.61 1.82 15.94
CA LEU A 162 1.18 3.08 16.37
C LEU A 162 0.26 3.92 17.28
N PRO A 163 -1.04 4.15 17.01
CA PRO A 163 -1.91 4.90 17.93
C PRO A 163 -2.08 4.21 19.29
N VAL A 164 -2.09 2.88 19.34
CA VAL A 164 -2.15 2.10 20.59
C VAL A 164 -0.85 2.21 21.39
N ALA A 165 0.30 2.24 20.70
CA ALA A 165 1.58 2.45 21.36
C ALA A 165 1.76 3.90 21.82
N ILE A 166 1.29 4.87 21.02
CA ILE A 166 1.39 6.30 21.34
C ILE A 166 0.45 6.66 22.49
N SER A 167 -0.76 6.12 22.60
CA SER A 167 -1.63 6.40 23.76
C SER A 167 -0.95 5.99 25.06
N GLY A 168 -0.40 4.77 25.13
CA GLY A 168 0.33 4.31 26.31
C GLY A 168 1.59 5.14 26.64
N VAL A 169 2.31 5.61 25.63
CA VAL A 169 3.48 6.48 25.81
C VAL A 169 3.07 7.89 26.21
N VAL A 170 2.02 8.46 25.60
CA VAL A 170 1.50 9.78 25.96
C VAL A 170 1.00 9.78 27.39
N ASP A 171 0.31 8.72 27.84
CA ASP A 171 -0.12 8.57 29.24
C ASP A 171 1.08 8.46 30.19
N GLN A 172 2.16 7.80 29.77
CA GLN A 172 3.36 7.66 30.58
C GLN A 172 4.20 8.95 30.69
N PHE A 173 4.36 9.69 29.58
CA PHE A 173 5.26 10.86 29.51
C PHE A 173 4.57 12.19 29.75
N PHE A 174 3.28 12.27 29.45
CA PHE A 174 2.43 13.40 29.79
C PHE A 174 1.36 12.90 30.74
N PRO A 175 1.70 12.57 32.00
CA PRO A 175 0.69 12.51 33.03
C PRO A 175 0.10 13.92 33.08
N VAL A 176 -0.98 14.15 32.35
CA VAL A 176 -1.74 15.38 32.45
C VAL A 176 -2.12 15.43 33.91
N LYS A 177 -1.40 16.26 34.69
CA LYS A 177 -1.72 16.52 36.08
C LYS A 177 -3.13 17.10 36.05
N ARG A 178 -4.12 16.22 36.25
CA ARG A 178 -5.56 16.54 36.32
C ARG A 178 -5.87 17.55 37.43
N SER A 179 -4.88 17.88 38.26
CA SER A 179 -4.96 18.79 39.39
C SER A 179 -5.20 20.27 39.04
N LYS A 180 -5.58 20.64 37.81
CA LYS A 180 -5.99 22.02 37.48
C LYS A 180 -7.20 22.11 36.55
N ILE A 181 -7.91 21.00 36.33
CA ILE A 181 -9.25 20.99 35.74
C ILE A 181 -10.22 20.80 36.91
N GLU A 182 -10.28 21.80 37.80
CA GLU A 182 -11.03 21.73 39.08
C GLU A 182 -12.34 22.56 39.03
N GLU A 183 -12.84 22.85 37.82
CA GLU A 183 -14.17 23.46 37.62
C GLU A 183 -14.96 22.75 36.50
N ARG A 184 -14.78 21.44 36.35
CA ARG A 184 -15.75 20.61 35.62
C ARG A 184 -16.61 19.86 36.63
N PRO A 185 -17.90 19.66 36.34
CA PRO A 185 -18.83 19.00 37.25
C PRO A 185 -18.21 17.69 37.74
N GLU A 186 -18.32 17.46 39.04
CA GLU A 186 -17.86 16.29 39.77
C GLU A 186 -18.27 15.03 39.01
N TYR A 187 -17.32 14.51 38.24
CA TYR A 187 -17.53 13.36 37.40
C TYR A 187 -17.26 12.14 38.28
N ASP A 188 -18.32 11.38 38.53
CA ASP A 188 -18.30 10.13 39.30
C ASP A 188 -17.20 9.20 38.74
N GLY A 189 -16.32 8.73 39.63
CA GLY A 189 -15.25 7.79 39.28
C GLY A 189 -15.75 6.48 38.66
N SER A 190 -17.06 6.18 38.73
CA SER A 190 -17.72 5.06 38.04
C SER A 190 -17.52 5.09 36.53
N ASP A 191 -17.52 6.28 35.92
CA ASP A 191 -17.54 6.38 34.46
C ASP A 191 -16.21 5.99 33.81
N TYR A 192 -15.09 6.11 34.55
CA TYR A 192 -13.80 5.60 34.08
C TYR A 192 -13.75 4.07 34.03
N GLN A 193 -14.44 3.38 34.94
CA GLN A 193 -14.49 1.92 34.94
C GLN A 193 -15.28 1.39 33.74
N ILE A 194 -16.32 2.11 33.31
CA ILE A 194 -17.11 1.77 32.13
C ILE A 194 -16.26 1.94 30.87
N VAL A 195 -15.49 3.04 30.76
CA VAL A 195 -14.61 3.29 29.61
C VAL A 195 -13.51 2.23 29.50
N ASP A 196 -12.84 1.87 30.60
CA ASP A 196 -11.76 0.87 30.57
C ASP A 196 -12.29 -0.54 30.22
N ALA A 197 -13.45 -0.93 30.79
CA ALA A 197 -14.08 -2.20 30.46
C ALA A 197 -14.50 -2.27 28.97
N THR A 198 -15.02 -1.16 28.42
CA THR A 198 -15.41 -1.08 27.01
C THR A 198 -14.19 -1.17 26.09
N ILE A 199 -13.07 -0.55 26.48
CA ILE A 199 -11.79 -0.62 25.73
C ILE A 199 -11.25 -2.05 25.71
N ASP A 200 -11.28 -2.76 26.84
CA ASP A 200 -10.80 -4.14 26.93
C ASP A 200 -11.68 -5.12 26.14
N GLU A 201 -13.00 -4.93 26.15
CA GLU A 201 -13.93 -5.71 25.33
C GLU A 201 -13.67 -5.49 23.83
N LEU A 202 -13.51 -4.24 23.40
CA LEU A 202 -13.20 -3.89 22.01
C LEU A 202 -11.85 -4.50 21.58
N LYS A 203 -10.84 -4.45 22.46
CA LYS A 203 -9.51 -5.02 22.20
C LYS A 203 -9.55 -6.53 22.07
N ASN A 204 -10.33 -7.21 22.90
CA ASN A 204 -10.50 -8.66 22.82
C ASN A 204 -11.26 -9.08 21.57
N GLU A 205 -12.29 -8.34 21.15
CA GLU A 205 -13.03 -8.60 19.92
C GLU A 205 -12.13 -8.39 18.68
N VAL A 206 -11.37 -7.28 18.64
CA VAL A 206 -10.38 -7.04 17.57
C VAL A 206 -9.33 -8.15 17.52
N ARG A 207 -8.82 -8.60 18.69
CA ARG A 207 -7.85 -9.71 18.76
C ARG A 207 -8.43 -11.02 18.21
N ARG A 208 -9.67 -11.34 18.58
CA ARG A 208 -10.36 -12.57 18.15
C ARG A 208 -10.63 -12.55 16.65
N GLN A 209 -11.03 -11.40 16.11
CA GLN A 209 -11.14 -11.18 14.67
C GLN A 209 -9.79 -11.30 13.97
N PHE A 210 -8.72 -10.78 14.56
CA PHE A 210 -7.36 -10.87 14.00
C PHE A 210 -6.84 -12.32 13.94
N GLU A 211 -7.07 -13.13 14.97
CA GLU A 211 -6.63 -14.54 15.01
C GLU A 211 -7.29 -15.39 13.91
N ASN A 212 -8.60 -15.26 13.70
CA ASN A 212 -9.29 -15.97 12.62
C ASN A 212 -8.95 -15.39 11.23
N SER A 213 -8.81 -14.07 11.13
CA SER A 213 -8.44 -13.40 9.86
C SER A 213 -7.03 -13.73 9.42
N SER A 214 -6.11 -14.01 10.36
CA SER A 214 -4.72 -14.36 10.07
C SER A 214 -4.59 -15.60 9.19
N ARG A 215 -5.39 -16.65 9.44
CA ARG A 215 -5.35 -17.89 8.64
C ARG A 215 -5.80 -17.67 7.20
N ILE A 216 -6.92 -16.95 7.03
CA ILE A 216 -7.47 -16.63 5.70
C ILE A 216 -6.52 -15.71 4.94
N ALA A 217 -5.91 -14.73 5.62
CA ALA A 217 -4.92 -13.84 5.04
C ALA A 217 -3.67 -14.60 4.56
N ILE A 218 -3.16 -15.55 5.36
CA ILE A 218 -2.02 -16.39 4.97
C ILE A 218 -2.36 -17.26 3.76
N ALA A 219 -3.53 -17.92 3.76
CA ALA A 219 -3.96 -18.75 2.63
C ALA A 219 -4.08 -17.90 1.34
N THR A 220 -4.71 -16.73 1.45
CA THR A 220 -4.84 -15.77 0.35
C THR A 220 -3.47 -15.32 -0.13
N PHE A 221 -2.52 -15.04 0.77
CA PHE A 221 -1.15 -14.70 0.42
C PHE A 221 -0.45 -15.83 -0.37
N ILE A 222 -0.57 -17.09 0.06
CA ILE A 222 0.03 -18.23 -0.65
C ILE A 222 -0.56 -18.33 -2.06
N VAL A 223 -1.89 -18.29 -2.18
CA VAL A 223 -2.58 -18.39 -3.48
C VAL A 223 -2.24 -17.21 -4.38
N ASP A 224 -2.17 -16.01 -3.84
CA ASP A 224 -2.03 -14.80 -4.64
C ASP A 224 -0.59 -14.49 -5.04
N TYR A 225 0.40 -14.89 -4.23
CA TYR A 225 1.82 -14.58 -4.45
C TYR A 225 2.67 -15.79 -4.81
N VAL A 226 2.46 -16.95 -4.16
CA VAL A 226 3.34 -18.11 -4.31
C VAL A 226 2.95 -18.93 -5.54
N VAL A 227 1.66 -19.21 -5.72
CA VAL A 227 1.17 -20.03 -6.85
C VAL A 227 1.59 -19.46 -8.22
N PRO A 228 1.42 -18.16 -8.52
CA PRO A 228 1.82 -17.61 -9.82
C PRO A 228 3.31 -17.74 -10.09
N VAL A 229 4.15 -17.58 -9.06
CA VAL A 229 5.60 -17.72 -9.18
C VAL A 229 5.98 -19.18 -9.43
N LEU A 230 5.38 -20.13 -8.72
CA LEU A 230 5.62 -21.56 -8.94
C LEU A 230 5.22 -22.00 -10.34
N VAL A 231 4.06 -21.56 -10.83
CA VAL A 231 3.59 -21.86 -12.19
C VAL A 231 4.52 -21.24 -13.24
N ALA A 232 5.00 -20.01 -13.01
CA ALA A 232 5.98 -19.38 -13.89
C ALA A 232 7.29 -20.18 -13.92
N ILE A 233 7.84 -20.58 -12.77
CA ILE A 233 9.06 -21.40 -12.68
C ILE A 233 8.89 -22.73 -13.43
N ALA A 234 7.74 -23.40 -13.27
CA ALA A 234 7.44 -24.62 -13.98
C ALA A 234 7.40 -24.38 -15.51
N GLY A 235 6.71 -23.34 -15.97
CA GLY A 235 6.64 -22.97 -17.39
C GLY A 235 8.02 -22.67 -17.97
N PHE A 236 8.86 -21.94 -17.23
CA PHE A 236 10.26 -21.71 -17.57
C PHE A 236 11.03 -23.03 -17.75
N GLY A 237 10.94 -23.94 -16.77
CA GLY A 237 11.64 -25.22 -16.81
C GLY A 237 11.25 -26.07 -18.01
N PHE A 238 9.95 -26.16 -18.31
CA PHE A 238 9.46 -26.89 -19.49
C PHE A 238 9.95 -26.28 -20.81
N LEU A 239 9.91 -24.96 -20.95
CA LEU A 239 10.39 -24.29 -22.16
C LEU A 239 11.90 -24.46 -22.36
N ILE A 240 12.70 -24.35 -21.30
CA ILE A 240 14.16 -24.58 -21.37
C ILE A 240 14.46 -26.02 -21.79
N CYS A 241 13.75 -27.00 -21.23
CA CYS A 241 13.91 -28.39 -21.61
C CYS A 241 13.57 -28.61 -23.10
N GLN A 242 12.50 -27.97 -23.60
CA GLN A 242 12.10 -28.09 -25.00
C GLN A 242 13.10 -27.43 -25.95
N ILE A 243 13.64 -26.26 -25.59
CA ILE A 243 14.71 -25.60 -26.34
C ILE A 243 15.96 -26.49 -26.42
N ALA A 244 16.35 -27.12 -25.31
CA ALA A 244 17.49 -28.03 -25.27
C ALA A 244 17.30 -29.27 -26.16
N LYS A 245 16.07 -29.81 -26.22
CA LYS A 245 15.72 -30.91 -27.13
C LYS A 245 15.84 -30.51 -28.60
N LEU A 246 15.26 -29.36 -28.97
CA LEU A 246 15.34 -28.85 -30.34
C LEU A 246 16.79 -28.58 -30.76
N GLY A 247 17.61 -28.01 -29.87
CA GLY A 247 19.01 -27.76 -30.15
C GLY A 247 19.88 -29.01 -30.25
N ALA A 248 19.40 -30.19 -29.85
CA ALA A 248 20.10 -31.46 -30.01
C ALA A 248 19.75 -32.18 -31.32
N GLU A 249 18.67 -31.78 -32.00
CA GLU A 249 18.22 -32.36 -33.27
C GLU A 249 18.77 -31.62 -34.50
N VAL A 250 19.29 -30.41 -34.30
CA VAL A 250 19.95 -29.55 -35.32
C VAL A 250 21.45 -29.82 -35.33
#